data_AF-A0AAV4HBF2-F1
#
_entry.id   AF-A0AAV4HBF2-F1
#
_cell.length_a   1.000
_cell.length_b   1.000
_cell.length_c   1.000
_cell.angle_alpha   90.00
_cell.angle_beta   90.00
_cell.angle_gamma   90.00
#
_symmetry.space_group_name_H-M   'P 1'
#
loop_
_entity.id
_entity.type
_entity.pdbx_description
1 polymer ?
#
loop_
_entity_poly.entity_id
_entity_poly.type
_entity_poly.pdbx_seq_one_letter_code
_entity_poly.pdbx_strand_id
1 'polypeptide(L)'
;MWPAREKLERTYSQLRRDLLQHTLTMEDRFTLVDRLQSTTRSSPMMKKLFWKSSDVFSFLVTQLHNYLPHSQASLDTEEGKTRRADEIEFAISILSTINLMLRETEVLPSRFQVVVLEGGKLVMDLLKILMCQPEMPYRPLTLSKHWSYPLAGSKATEKQKNLDEELARLKTDYTRTAISSTFELFLVAKQAHADVLPILTVNGMVEFFAERKTMEKFVDRLLSQVMELVSLSRFDQLTPTQAMLVYQMFWLLQAFLEYNKTIVNHIRNNYYEEFKYFIQAPAVSRKLPVQYPITANTLALIDQVVAKVLGSQNQSIRGLKYQ
;
A
#
# COMPACT_ATOMS: atom_id res chain seq x y z
N MET A 1 22.39 29.49 13.55
CA MET A 1 21.69 28.21 13.30
C MET A 1 20.15 28.30 13.40
N TRP A 2 19.56 29.33 14.04
CA TRP A 2 18.10 29.57 14.12
C TRP A 2 17.31 29.93 12.82
N PRO A 3 17.86 30.63 11.81
CA PRO A 3 17.05 31.14 10.69
C PRO A 3 16.39 30.07 9.82
N ALA A 4 16.99 28.88 9.74
CA ALA A 4 16.47 27.77 8.92
C ALA A 4 15.21 27.15 9.52
N ARG A 5 15.12 27.06 10.85
CA ARG A 5 13.97 26.47 11.54
C ARG A 5 12.74 27.36 11.44
N GLU A 6 12.89 28.65 11.70
CA GLU A 6 11.77 29.59 11.63
C GLU A 6 11.21 29.69 10.20
N LYS A 7 12.10 29.68 9.19
CA LYS A 7 11.71 29.60 7.78
C LYS A 7 10.90 28.34 7.47
N LEU A 8 11.27 27.20 8.04
CA LEU A 8 10.54 25.94 7.86
C LEU A 8 9.17 25.98 8.55
N GLU A 9 9.09 26.51 9.77
CA GLU A 9 7.83 26.67 10.50
C GLU A 9 6.86 27.62 9.76
N ARG A 10 7.37 28.73 9.19
CA ARG A 10 6.58 29.61 8.33
C ARG A 10 6.12 28.90 7.05
N THR A 11 6.99 28.11 6.44
CA THR A 11 6.68 27.34 5.21
C THR A 11 5.58 26.31 5.48
N TYR A 12 5.67 25.55 6.58
CA TYR A 12 4.62 24.62 6.98
C TYR A 12 3.31 25.34 7.29
N SER A 13 3.38 26.46 8.02
CA SER A 13 2.18 27.25 8.34
C SER A 13 1.48 27.76 7.08
N GLN A 14 2.24 28.17 6.06
CA GLN A 14 1.70 28.55 4.76
C GLN A 14 1.07 27.35 4.05
N LEU A 15 1.79 26.23 3.91
CA LEU A 15 1.27 25.00 3.29
C LEU A 15 -0.01 24.50 3.95
N ARG A 16 -0.04 24.51 5.29
CA ARG A 16 -1.20 24.13 6.09
C ARG A 16 -2.39 25.03 5.80
N ARG A 17 -2.20 26.36 5.78
CA ARG A 17 -3.28 27.30 5.44
C ARG A 17 -3.79 27.05 4.03
N ASP A 18 -2.89 26.90 3.06
CA ASP A 18 -3.25 26.75 1.66
C ASP A 18 -4.01 25.43 1.45
N LEU A 19 -3.50 24.31 1.96
CA LEU A 19 -4.15 22.98 1.86
C LEU A 19 -5.58 22.97 2.41
N LEU A 20 -5.84 23.74 3.48
CA LEU A 20 -7.13 23.77 4.15
C LEU A 20 -8.12 24.79 3.53
N GLN A 21 -7.75 25.47 2.45
CA GLN A 21 -8.68 26.33 1.73
C GLN A 21 -9.73 25.53 0.96
N HIS A 22 -10.99 25.93 1.08
CA HIS A 22 -12.13 25.22 0.46
C HIS A 22 -12.21 25.40 -1.06
N THR A 23 -11.59 26.43 -1.63
CA THR A 23 -11.75 26.83 -3.04
C THR A 23 -10.70 26.24 -3.98
N LEU A 24 -9.87 25.32 -3.52
CA LEU A 24 -8.81 24.73 -4.34
C LEU A 24 -9.35 23.73 -5.37
N THR A 25 -8.83 23.81 -6.60
CA THR A 25 -9.01 22.78 -7.62
C THR A 25 -8.22 21.50 -7.24
N MET A 26 -8.44 20.39 -7.95
CA MET A 26 -7.66 19.16 -7.73
C MET A 26 -6.18 19.38 -8.05
N GLU A 27 -5.87 20.12 -9.12
CA GLU A 27 -4.49 20.43 -9.54
C GLU A 27 -3.76 21.27 -8.49
N ASP A 28 -4.44 22.27 -7.90
CA ASP A 28 -3.86 23.07 -6.81
C ASP A 28 -3.54 22.19 -5.60
N ARG A 29 -4.46 21.28 -5.23
CA ARG A 29 -4.27 20.34 -4.12
C ARG A 29 -3.12 19.38 -4.41
N PHE A 30 -3.03 18.86 -5.63
CA PHE A 30 -1.93 18.00 -6.07
C PHE A 30 -0.58 18.71 -5.89
N THR A 31 -0.47 19.94 -6.40
CA THR A 31 0.74 20.77 -6.30
C THR A 31 1.14 21.03 -4.84
N LEU A 32 0.17 21.32 -3.96
CA LEU A 32 0.44 21.56 -2.54
C LEU A 32 0.88 20.27 -1.81
N VAL A 33 0.29 19.12 -2.15
CA VAL A 33 0.69 17.82 -1.61
C VAL A 33 2.09 17.44 -2.09
N ASP A 34 2.42 17.64 -3.36
CA ASP A 34 3.78 17.42 -3.88
C ASP A 34 4.81 18.34 -3.20
N ARG A 35 4.46 19.62 -2.99
CA ARG A 35 5.30 20.56 -2.24
C ARG A 35 5.51 20.11 -0.78
N LEU A 36 4.49 19.55 -0.13
CA LEU A 36 4.62 18.97 1.20
C LEU A 36 5.58 17.77 1.20
N GLN A 37 5.46 16.88 0.21
CA GLN A 37 6.37 15.73 0.08
C GLN A 37 7.82 16.15 -0.14
N SER A 38 8.07 16.99 -1.15
CA SER A 38 9.41 17.46 -1.51
C SER A 38 10.08 18.18 -0.34
N THR A 39 9.36 19.09 0.34
CA THR A 39 9.88 19.79 1.53
C THR A 39 10.18 18.82 2.68
N THR A 40 9.36 17.78 2.86
CA THR A 40 9.56 16.77 3.91
C THR A 40 10.78 15.89 3.63
N ARG A 41 11.03 15.53 2.36
CA ARG A 41 12.23 14.79 1.94
C ARG A 41 13.50 15.59 2.20
N SER A 42 13.46 16.92 2.02
CA SER A 42 14.59 17.80 2.31
C SER A 42 14.76 18.11 3.80
N SER A 43 13.69 18.05 4.60
CA SER A 43 13.75 18.36 6.03
C SER A 43 12.82 17.48 6.87
N PRO A 44 13.35 16.48 7.60
CA PRO A 44 12.56 15.60 8.47
C PRO A 44 11.77 16.33 9.57
N MET A 45 12.19 17.55 9.94
CA MET A 45 11.47 18.40 10.89
C MET A 45 10.04 18.72 10.42
N MET A 46 9.76 18.64 9.11
CA MET A 46 8.41 18.77 8.58
C MET A 46 7.44 17.72 9.14
N LYS A 47 7.90 16.47 9.34
CA LYS A 47 7.10 15.41 9.97
C LYS A 47 6.72 15.79 11.40
N LYS A 48 7.64 16.40 12.15
CA LYS A 48 7.36 16.88 13.52
C LYS A 48 6.29 17.96 13.53
N LEU A 49 6.31 18.88 12.57
CA LEU A 49 5.28 19.92 12.45
C LEU A 49 3.94 19.34 12.02
N PHE A 50 3.95 18.41 11.05
CA PHE A 50 2.78 17.67 10.59
C PHE A 50 2.03 17.00 11.75
N TRP A 51 2.75 16.28 12.62
CA TRP A 51 2.12 15.56 13.73
C TRP A 51 1.74 16.43 14.93
N LYS A 52 1.92 17.77 14.90
CA LYS A 52 1.44 18.65 15.99
C LYS A 52 -0.06 18.88 15.96
N SER A 53 -0.69 18.72 14.80
CA SER A 53 -2.13 18.87 14.63
C SER A 53 -2.67 17.78 13.71
N SER A 54 -3.92 17.39 13.93
CA SER A 54 -4.58 16.34 13.15
C SER A 54 -5.13 16.84 11.82
N ASP A 55 -5.15 18.14 11.58
CA ASP A 55 -5.89 18.76 10.48
C ASP A 55 -5.36 18.44 9.09
N VAL A 56 -4.05 18.47 8.86
CA VAL A 56 -3.48 18.09 7.56
C VAL A 56 -3.67 16.59 7.34
N PHE A 57 -3.50 15.75 8.37
CA PHE A 57 -3.78 14.32 8.25
C PHE A 57 -5.26 14.04 7.96
N SER A 58 -6.16 14.71 8.67
CA SER A 58 -7.60 14.65 8.46
C SER A 58 -7.98 15.10 7.05
N PHE A 59 -7.38 16.19 6.57
CA PHE A 59 -7.57 16.68 5.20
C PHE A 59 -7.18 15.59 4.18
N LEU A 60 -5.98 15.00 4.31
CA LEU A 60 -5.50 13.95 3.40
C LEU A 60 -6.46 12.74 3.37
N VAL A 61 -6.89 12.25 4.54
CA VAL A 61 -7.85 11.13 4.63
C VAL A 61 -9.22 11.51 4.03
N THR A 62 -9.67 12.74 4.26
CA THR A 62 -10.93 13.25 3.68
C THR A 62 -10.86 13.33 2.17
N GLN A 63 -9.73 13.78 1.60
CA GLN A 63 -9.54 13.82 0.16
C GLN A 63 -9.60 12.41 -0.45
N LEU A 64 -8.96 11.41 0.18
CA LEU A 64 -9.07 10.03 -0.28
C LEU A 64 -10.53 9.54 -0.29
N HIS A 65 -11.31 9.86 0.75
CA HIS A 65 -12.73 9.52 0.82
C HIS A 65 -13.57 10.14 -0.30
N ASN A 66 -13.22 11.34 -0.77
CA ASN A 66 -13.97 12.01 -1.82
C ASN A 66 -13.81 11.36 -3.20
N TYR A 67 -12.73 10.60 -3.41
CA TYR A 67 -12.37 10.01 -4.70
C TYR A 67 -12.34 8.47 -4.69
N LEU A 68 -12.49 7.82 -3.52
CA LEU A 68 -12.38 6.37 -3.39
C LEU A 68 -13.50 5.75 -2.53
N PRO A 69 -13.96 4.53 -2.88
CA PRO A 69 -13.57 3.76 -4.07
C PRO A 69 -14.24 4.26 -5.35
N HIS A 70 -15.34 5.02 -5.24
CA HIS A 70 -16.16 5.46 -6.37
C HIS A 70 -15.70 6.79 -6.94
N SER A 71 -15.82 6.95 -8.25
CA SER A 71 -15.60 8.24 -8.91
C SER A 71 -16.86 9.09 -8.86
N GLN A 72 -16.69 10.41 -8.90
CA GLN A 72 -17.81 11.32 -9.14
C GLN A 72 -18.10 11.48 -10.65
N ALA A 73 -17.18 11.03 -11.51
CA ALA A 73 -17.30 11.09 -12.96
C ALA A 73 -18.04 9.88 -13.53
N SER A 74 -18.71 10.06 -14.67
CA SER A 74 -19.24 8.93 -15.44
C SER A 74 -18.12 8.18 -16.14
N LEU A 75 -17.86 6.94 -15.74
CA LEU A 75 -16.78 6.12 -16.26
C LEU A 75 -17.01 5.59 -17.69
N ASP A 76 -18.21 5.81 -18.24
CA ASP A 76 -18.58 5.42 -19.60
C ASP A 76 -18.07 6.42 -20.66
N THR A 77 -17.61 7.61 -20.26
CA THR A 77 -17.10 8.64 -21.17
C THR A 77 -15.58 8.76 -21.08
N GLU A 78 -14.94 9.15 -22.18
CA GLU A 78 -13.48 9.36 -22.20
C GLU A 78 -13.03 10.44 -21.21
N GLU A 79 -13.78 11.54 -21.11
CA GLU A 79 -13.49 12.59 -20.13
C GLU A 79 -13.61 12.09 -18.69
N GLY A 80 -14.58 11.21 -18.41
CA GLY A 80 -14.72 10.60 -17.09
C GLY A 80 -13.62 9.60 -16.78
N LYS A 81 -13.13 8.85 -17.77
CA LYS A 81 -11.94 7.99 -17.63
C LYS A 81 -10.67 8.80 -17.38
N THR A 82 -10.47 9.91 -18.08
CA THR A 82 -9.35 10.82 -17.83
C THR A 82 -9.43 11.39 -16.43
N ARG A 83 -10.59 11.90 -16.01
CA ARG A 83 -10.78 12.38 -14.63
C ARG A 83 -10.52 11.28 -13.60
N ARG A 84 -10.88 10.04 -13.92
CA ARG A 84 -10.62 8.90 -13.05
C ARG A 84 -9.12 8.61 -12.92
N ALA A 85 -8.35 8.78 -13.99
CA ALA A 85 -6.89 8.67 -13.93
C ALA A 85 -6.32 9.72 -12.97
N ASP A 86 -6.72 11.00 -13.11
CA ASP A 86 -6.29 12.10 -12.24
C ASP A 86 -6.65 11.84 -10.76
N GLU A 87 -7.88 11.37 -10.49
CA GLU A 87 -8.34 11.00 -9.15
C GLU A 87 -7.45 9.92 -8.50
N ILE A 88 -7.09 8.88 -9.25
CA ILE A 88 -6.26 7.78 -8.76
C ILE A 88 -4.82 8.24 -8.57
N GLU A 89 -4.27 9.05 -9.48
CA GLU A 89 -2.94 9.61 -9.35
C GLU A 89 -2.83 10.50 -8.10
N PHE A 90 -3.83 11.36 -7.87
CA PHE A 90 -3.88 12.18 -6.67
C PHE A 90 -4.01 11.32 -5.40
N ALA A 91 -4.80 10.25 -5.43
CA ALA A 91 -4.88 9.31 -4.31
C ALA A 91 -3.54 8.61 -4.02
N ILE A 92 -2.79 8.20 -5.05
CA ILE A 92 -1.43 7.64 -4.91
C ILE A 92 -0.50 8.67 -4.26
N SER A 93 -0.57 9.93 -4.68
CA SER A 93 0.22 11.02 -4.12
C SER A 93 -0.12 11.26 -2.63
N ILE A 94 -1.40 11.27 -2.27
CA ILE A 94 -1.82 11.39 -0.87
C ILE A 94 -1.31 10.23 -0.03
N LEU A 95 -1.51 8.98 -0.47
CA LEU A 95 -1.05 7.79 0.27
C LEU A 95 0.48 7.77 0.42
N SER A 96 1.21 8.16 -0.62
CA SER A 96 2.67 8.31 -0.57
C SER A 96 3.10 9.37 0.44
N THR A 97 2.35 10.46 0.56
CA THR A 97 2.56 11.50 1.58
C THR A 97 2.32 10.95 2.98
N ILE A 98 1.23 10.21 3.19
CA ILE A 98 0.93 9.57 4.48
C ILE A 98 2.05 8.61 4.87
N ASN A 99 2.52 7.77 3.95
CA ASN A 99 3.64 6.85 4.19
C ASN A 99 4.91 7.59 4.60
N LEU A 100 5.23 8.69 3.90
CA LEU A 100 6.37 9.54 4.23
C LEU A 100 6.25 10.13 5.64
N MET A 101 5.05 10.56 6.04
CA MET A 101 4.82 11.13 7.37
C MET A 101 4.83 10.08 8.47
N LEU A 102 4.42 8.83 8.21
CA LEU A 102 4.43 7.73 9.17
C LEU A 102 5.83 7.14 9.40
N ARG A 103 6.64 7.05 8.35
CA ARG A 103 7.96 6.42 8.43
C ARG A 103 8.91 7.19 9.35
N GLU A 104 9.64 6.48 10.23
CA GLU A 104 10.65 7.02 11.16
C GLU A 104 10.08 8.09 12.13
N THR A 105 8.86 7.88 12.60
CA THR A 105 8.18 8.82 13.53
C THR A 105 7.76 8.18 14.84
N GLU A 106 8.26 6.98 15.14
CA GLU A 106 8.03 6.25 16.39
C GLU A 106 8.45 7.04 17.64
N VAL A 107 9.47 7.89 17.50
CA VAL A 107 9.97 8.76 18.59
C VAL A 107 9.14 10.03 18.80
N LEU A 108 8.11 10.29 17.98
CA LEU A 108 7.28 11.49 18.05
C LEU A 108 5.99 11.21 18.84
N PRO A 109 5.85 11.67 20.09
CA PRO A 109 4.64 11.40 20.89
C PRO A 109 3.37 12.00 20.27
N SER A 110 3.51 13.14 19.60
CA SER A 110 2.40 13.86 18.97
C SER A 110 1.75 13.06 17.83
N ARG A 111 2.51 12.17 17.16
CA ARG A 111 1.96 11.23 16.18
C ARG A 111 0.90 10.34 16.81
N PHE A 112 1.21 9.75 17.96
CA PHE A 112 0.25 8.90 18.66
C PHE A 112 -0.99 9.69 19.08
N GLN A 113 -0.83 10.92 19.59
CA GLN A 113 -1.96 11.79 19.94
C GLN A 113 -2.91 12.03 18.75
N VAL A 114 -2.37 12.22 17.54
CA VAL A 114 -3.17 12.37 16.32
C VAL A 114 -3.82 11.06 15.90
N VAL A 115 -3.09 9.94 15.94
CA VAL A 115 -3.55 8.62 15.51
C VAL A 115 -4.68 8.09 16.39
N VAL A 116 -4.66 8.38 17.69
CA VAL A 116 -5.66 7.92 18.66
C VAL A 116 -6.86 8.87 18.80
N LEU A 117 -6.78 10.04 18.18
CA LEU A 117 -7.81 11.08 18.27
C LEU A 117 -9.18 10.52 17.85
N GLU A 118 -10.23 10.90 18.58
CA GLU A 118 -11.61 10.43 18.35
C GLU A 118 -11.71 8.89 18.26
N GLY A 119 -10.96 8.18 19.13
CA GLY A 119 -10.96 6.72 19.16
C GLY A 119 -10.30 6.08 17.95
N GLY A 120 -9.40 6.79 17.27
CA GLY A 120 -8.74 6.32 16.06
C GLY A 120 -9.61 6.37 14.80
N LYS A 121 -10.61 7.26 14.77
CA LYS A 121 -11.55 7.41 13.64
C LYS A 121 -10.83 7.54 12.30
N LEU A 122 -9.85 8.45 12.20
CA LEU A 122 -9.10 8.68 10.95
C LEU A 122 -8.32 7.44 10.49
N VAL A 123 -7.78 6.66 11.43
CA VAL A 123 -7.06 5.42 11.13
C VAL A 123 -8.04 4.38 10.60
N MET A 124 -9.18 4.19 11.26
CA MET A 124 -10.22 3.26 10.81
C MET A 124 -10.77 3.65 9.44
N ASP A 125 -10.98 4.94 9.19
CA ASP A 125 -11.44 5.48 7.92
C ASP A 125 -10.40 5.23 6.82
N LEU A 126 -9.11 5.50 7.09
CA LEU A 126 -8.03 5.17 6.17
C LEU A 126 -7.93 3.66 5.90
N LEU A 127 -8.03 2.79 6.92
CA LEU A 127 -8.01 1.34 6.73
C LEU A 127 -9.17 0.88 5.83
N LYS A 128 -10.38 1.43 5.98
CA LYS A 128 -11.52 1.11 5.09
C LYS A 128 -11.20 1.45 3.64
N ILE A 129 -10.56 2.60 3.39
CA ILE A 129 -10.15 3.01 2.03
C ILE A 129 -9.14 2.01 1.47
N LEU A 130 -8.09 1.68 2.24
CA LEU A 130 -7.01 0.78 1.82
C LEU A 130 -7.49 -0.66 1.54
N MET A 131 -8.57 -1.07 2.21
CA MET A 131 -9.21 -2.39 2.02
C MET A 131 -10.03 -2.47 0.73
N CYS A 132 -10.33 -1.35 0.08
CA CYS A 132 -11.09 -1.29 -1.16
C CYS A 132 -10.17 -1.13 -2.37
N GLN A 133 -10.60 -1.66 -3.52
CA GLN A 133 -9.96 -1.35 -4.80
C GLN A 133 -10.70 -0.16 -5.42
N PRO A 134 -10.02 0.79 -6.08
CA PRO A 134 -10.70 1.87 -6.76
C PRO A 134 -11.56 1.28 -7.87
N GLU A 135 -12.75 1.85 -8.07
CA GLU A 135 -13.58 1.59 -9.23
C GLU A 135 -12.79 1.94 -10.51
N MET A 136 -12.84 1.05 -11.48
CA MET A 136 -12.10 1.17 -12.74
C MET A 136 -13.10 1.11 -13.88
N PRO A 137 -12.90 1.89 -14.96
CA PRO A 137 -13.79 1.88 -16.13
C PRO A 137 -13.74 0.57 -16.95
N TYR A 138 -13.09 -0.48 -16.45
CA TYR A 138 -13.03 -1.79 -17.11
C TYR A 138 -14.16 -2.70 -16.63
N ARG A 139 -14.95 -3.18 -17.58
CA ARG A 139 -15.49 -4.54 -17.45
C ARG A 139 -14.32 -5.50 -17.64
N PRO A 140 -13.99 -6.36 -16.66
CA PRO A 140 -13.05 -7.42 -16.95
C PRO A 140 -13.64 -8.25 -18.09
N LEU A 141 -12.96 -8.32 -19.22
CA LEU A 141 -13.05 -9.54 -20.02
C LEU A 141 -12.61 -10.64 -19.05
N THR A 142 -13.55 -11.45 -18.59
CA THR A 142 -13.30 -12.57 -17.69
C THR A 142 -12.34 -13.51 -18.40
N LEU A 143 -11.05 -13.32 -18.17
CA LEU A 143 -10.00 -14.19 -18.63
C LEU A 143 -9.96 -15.39 -17.68
N SER A 144 -10.72 -16.43 -18.04
CA SER A 144 -10.39 -17.77 -17.59
C SER A 144 -8.97 -18.09 -18.10
N LYS A 145 -7.98 -18.09 -17.20
CA LYS A 145 -6.71 -18.85 -17.23
C LYS A 145 -5.83 -18.91 -18.49
N HIS A 146 -6.11 -18.26 -19.62
CA HIS A 146 -5.21 -18.25 -20.77
C HIS A 146 -5.15 -16.88 -21.45
N TRP A 147 -3.92 -16.43 -21.69
CA TRP A 147 -3.52 -15.26 -22.46
C TRP A 147 -4.45 -15.05 -23.67
N SER A 148 -5.32 -14.04 -23.63
CA SER A 148 -6.11 -13.65 -24.81
C SER A 148 -5.74 -12.24 -25.21
N TYR A 149 -5.18 -12.13 -26.41
CA TYR A 149 -5.14 -10.88 -27.17
C TYR A 149 -6.53 -10.24 -27.23
N PRO A 150 -6.63 -8.91 -27.36
CA PRO A 150 -7.90 -8.24 -27.62
C PRO A 150 -8.56 -8.86 -28.85
N LEU A 151 -9.86 -9.18 -28.79
CA LEU A 151 -10.63 -9.59 -29.95
C LEU A 151 -10.44 -8.56 -31.07
N ALA A 152 -9.82 -9.01 -32.16
CA ALA A 152 -9.68 -8.25 -33.38
C ALA A 152 -11.08 -7.92 -33.91
N GLY A 153 -11.51 -6.67 -33.75
CA GLY A 153 -12.83 -6.21 -34.21
C GLY A 153 -13.23 -4.82 -33.76
N SER A 154 -12.76 -4.34 -32.61
CA SER A 154 -13.03 -2.96 -32.18
C SER A 154 -11.86 -2.05 -32.55
N LYS A 155 -12.07 -1.10 -33.46
CA LYS A 155 -11.07 -0.06 -33.80
C LYS A 155 -10.99 0.95 -32.65
N ALA A 156 -10.41 0.54 -31.52
CA ALA A 156 -10.04 1.48 -30.47
C ALA A 156 -8.99 2.46 -31.03
N THR A 157 -9.21 3.75 -30.82
CA THR A 157 -8.26 4.80 -31.22
C THR A 157 -6.97 4.65 -30.40
N GLU A 158 -5.85 5.14 -30.93
CA GLU A 158 -4.56 5.09 -30.22
C GLU A 158 -4.60 5.82 -28.87
N LYS A 159 -5.34 6.94 -28.81
CA LYS A 159 -5.61 7.69 -27.57
C LYS A 159 -6.34 6.86 -26.52
N GLN A 160 -7.31 6.04 -26.92
CA GLN A 160 -8.04 5.13 -26.01
C GLN A 160 -7.10 4.09 -25.40
N LYS A 161 -6.25 3.47 -26.23
CA LYS A 161 -5.31 2.44 -25.78
C LYS A 161 -4.32 3.00 -24.76
N ASN A 162 -3.80 4.20 -25.00
CA ASN A 162 -2.87 4.87 -24.08
C ASN A 162 -3.51 5.16 -22.72
N LEU A 163 -4.75 5.67 -22.72
CA LEU A 163 -5.49 5.90 -21.48
C LEU A 163 -5.80 4.59 -20.74
N ASP A 164 -6.06 3.52 -21.49
CA ASP A 164 -6.37 2.25 -20.88
C ASP A 164 -5.16 1.58 -20.21
N GLU A 165 -4.00 1.68 -20.85
CA GLU A 165 -2.72 1.25 -20.30
C GLU A 165 -2.33 2.10 -19.08
N GLU A 166 -2.58 3.41 -19.13
CA GLU A 166 -2.36 4.33 -18.01
C GLU A 166 -3.19 3.96 -16.79
N LEU A 167 -4.50 3.74 -16.95
CA LEU A 167 -5.38 3.34 -15.85
C LEU A 167 -5.02 1.96 -15.28
N ALA A 168 -4.59 1.02 -16.13
CA ALA A 168 -4.07 -0.27 -15.68
C ALA A 168 -2.79 -0.10 -14.83
N ARG A 169 -1.87 0.77 -15.25
CA ARG A 169 -0.67 1.12 -14.48
C ARG A 169 -1.04 1.78 -13.15
N LEU A 170 -1.91 2.78 -13.18
CA LEU A 170 -2.39 3.49 -11.97
C LEU A 170 -3.09 2.55 -10.99
N LYS A 171 -3.86 1.56 -11.46
CA LYS A 171 -4.44 0.52 -10.61
C LYS A 171 -3.38 -0.27 -9.86
N THR A 172 -2.32 -0.66 -10.55
CA THR A 172 -1.20 -1.39 -9.96
C THR A 172 -0.46 -0.50 -8.96
N ASP A 173 -0.11 0.72 -9.33
CA ASP A 173 0.61 1.66 -8.47
C ASP A 173 -0.20 2.05 -7.23
N TYR A 174 -1.51 2.25 -7.37
CA TYR A 174 -2.42 2.42 -6.24
C TYR A 174 -2.40 1.20 -5.32
N THR A 175 -2.53 0.00 -5.87
CA THR A 175 -2.55 -1.24 -5.08
C THR A 175 -1.26 -1.39 -4.26
N ARG A 176 -0.10 -1.15 -4.90
CA ARG A 176 1.22 -1.20 -4.23
C ARG A 176 1.34 -0.13 -3.14
N THR A 177 0.90 1.08 -3.42
CA THR A 177 0.94 2.20 -2.47
C THR A 177 -0.01 1.95 -1.29
N ALA A 178 -1.19 1.38 -1.54
CA ALA A 178 -2.14 1.02 -0.51
C ALA A 178 -1.63 -0.11 0.40
N ILE A 179 -0.95 -1.12 -0.16
CA ILE A 179 -0.24 -2.17 0.60
C ILE A 179 0.84 -1.54 1.49
N SER A 180 1.68 -0.67 0.93
CA SER A 180 2.71 0.04 1.69
C SER A 180 2.10 0.87 2.83
N SER A 181 0.98 1.55 2.57
CA SER A 181 0.26 2.32 3.60
C SER A 181 -0.35 1.46 4.69
N THR A 182 -0.88 0.30 4.32
CA THR A 182 -1.38 -0.68 5.29
C THR A 182 -0.23 -1.17 6.17
N PHE A 183 0.92 -1.46 5.58
CA PHE A 183 2.12 -1.86 6.31
C PHE A 183 2.58 -0.77 7.30
N GLU A 184 2.66 0.50 6.88
CA GLU A 184 3.06 1.60 7.76
C GLU A 184 2.08 1.76 8.95
N LEU A 185 0.78 1.60 8.73
CA LEU A 185 -0.21 1.61 9.82
C LEU A 185 -0.03 0.43 10.78
N PHE A 186 0.21 -0.77 10.25
CA PHE A 186 0.51 -1.93 11.10
C PHE A 186 1.81 -1.75 11.90
N LEU A 187 2.81 -1.04 11.36
CA LEU A 187 3.99 -0.67 12.14
C LEU A 187 3.63 0.29 13.26
N VAL A 188 2.76 1.28 13.04
CA VAL A 188 2.26 2.14 14.13
C VAL A 188 1.57 1.31 15.21
N ALA A 189 0.72 0.37 14.83
CA ALA A 189 0.07 -0.54 15.77
C ALA A 189 1.05 -1.43 16.53
N LYS A 190 2.11 -1.92 15.87
CA LYS A 190 3.17 -2.68 16.53
C LYS A 190 3.97 -1.84 17.53
N GLN A 191 4.08 -0.54 17.30
CA GLN A 191 4.78 0.42 18.15
C GLN A 191 3.90 0.96 19.29
N ALA A 192 2.57 0.82 19.18
CA ALA A 192 1.65 1.28 20.19
C ALA A 192 1.70 0.39 21.44
N HIS A 193 1.48 0.98 22.61
CA HIS A 193 1.19 0.20 23.81
C HIS A 193 -0.22 -0.38 23.71
N ALA A 194 -0.39 -1.65 24.11
CA ALA A 194 -1.64 -2.39 23.96
C ALA A 194 -2.84 -1.73 24.63
N ASP A 195 -2.61 -0.91 25.66
CA ASP A 195 -3.66 -0.28 26.48
C ASP A 195 -4.22 1.03 25.89
N VAL A 196 -3.69 1.50 24.75
CA VAL A 196 -4.06 2.82 24.21
C VAL A 196 -5.40 2.77 23.47
N LEU A 197 -5.54 1.85 22.53
CA LEU A 197 -6.73 1.65 21.70
C LEU A 197 -6.72 0.20 21.18
N PRO A 198 -7.79 -0.59 21.34
CA PRO A 198 -7.81 -1.99 20.90
C PRO A 198 -7.44 -2.17 19.41
N ILE A 199 -7.96 -1.28 18.55
CA ILE A 199 -7.69 -1.25 17.10
C ILE A 199 -6.22 -0.96 16.77
N LEU A 200 -5.49 -0.29 17.67
CA LEU A 200 -4.09 0.11 17.45
C LEU A 200 -3.12 -0.97 17.94
N THR A 201 -3.48 -2.24 17.72
CA THR A 201 -2.61 -3.41 17.91
C THR A 201 -2.58 -4.20 16.62
N VAL A 202 -1.54 -5.02 16.39
CA VAL A 202 -1.49 -5.85 15.18
C VAL A 202 -2.72 -6.77 15.10
N ASN A 203 -3.11 -7.39 16.23
CA ASN A 203 -4.32 -8.21 16.29
C ASN A 203 -5.58 -7.40 16.01
N GLY A 204 -5.76 -6.24 16.65
CA GLY A 204 -6.93 -5.38 16.44
C GLY A 204 -7.08 -4.92 14.98
N MET A 205 -5.98 -4.61 14.29
CA MET A 205 -6.02 -4.33 12.86
C MET A 205 -6.42 -5.55 12.03
N VAL A 206 -5.94 -6.75 12.38
CA VAL A 206 -6.36 -7.98 11.70
C VAL A 206 -7.84 -8.29 11.93
N GLU A 207 -8.34 -8.12 13.14
CA GLU A 207 -9.75 -8.29 13.50
C GLU A 207 -10.63 -7.32 12.71
N PHE A 208 -10.22 -6.05 12.61
CA PHE A 208 -10.92 -5.05 11.79
C PHE A 208 -11.00 -5.45 10.30
N PHE A 209 -9.96 -6.08 9.77
CA PHE A 209 -9.99 -6.62 8.41
C PHE A 209 -10.99 -7.79 8.29
N ALA A 210 -10.97 -8.69 9.27
CA ALA A 210 -11.81 -9.88 9.30
C ALA A 210 -13.31 -9.54 9.35
N GLU A 211 -13.70 -8.57 10.17
CA GLU A 211 -15.10 -8.14 10.33
C GLU A 211 -15.76 -7.69 9.01
N ARG A 212 -14.98 -7.13 8.08
CA ARG A 212 -15.52 -6.52 6.86
C ARG A 212 -15.66 -7.47 5.67
N LYS A 213 -15.37 -8.77 5.83
CA LYS A 213 -15.43 -9.80 4.75
C LYS A 213 -14.64 -9.43 3.48
N THR A 214 -13.72 -8.48 3.57
CA THR A 214 -12.87 -8.00 2.46
C THR A 214 -11.41 -8.39 2.64
N MET A 215 -11.06 -9.02 3.77
CA MET A 215 -9.72 -9.49 4.07
C MET A 215 -9.19 -10.46 3.01
N GLU A 216 -9.98 -11.46 2.59
CA GLU A 216 -9.61 -12.40 1.52
C GLU A 216 -9.31 -11.65 0.22
N LYS A 217 -10.20 -10.74 -0.20
CA LYS A 217 -9.99 -9.91 -1.41
C LYS A 217 -8.74 -9.05 -1.31
N PHE A 218 -8.41 -8.54 -0.11
CA PHE A 218 -7.17 -7.78 0.11
C PHE A 218 -5.95 -8.70 -0.05
N VAL A 219 -5.98 -9.89 0.56
CA VAL A 219 -4.94 -10.92 0.44
C VAL A 219 -4.77 -11.35 -1.02
N ASP A 220 -5.84 -11.52 -1.79
CA ASP A 220 -5.78 -11.87 -3.22
C ASP A 220 -5.05 -10.81 -4.03
N ARG A 221 -5.30 -9.52 -3.75
CA ARG A 221 -4.61 -8.40 -4.40
C ARG A 221 -3.14 -8.36 -4.00
N LEU A 222 -2.84 -8.57 -2.72
CA LEU A 222 -1.46 -8.65 -2.21
C LEU A 222 -0.71 -9.80 -2.89
N LEU A 223 -1.28 -11.00 -2.95
CA LEU A 223 -0.66 -12.15 -3.60
C LEU A 223 -0.52 -11.96 -5.11
N SER A 224 -1.49 -11.31 -5.77
CA SER A 224 -1.35 -10.94 -7.18
C SER A 224 -0.13 -10.04 -7.42
N GLN A 225 0.13 -9.09 -6.52
CA GLN A 225 1.32 -8.23 -6.60
C GLN A 225 2.62 -8.98 -6.28
N VAL A 226 2.60 -9.91 -5.33
CA VAL A 226 3.73 -10.83 -5.09
C VAL A 226 4.03 -11.62 -6.35
N MET A 227 3.02 -12.23 -6.97
CA MET A 227 3.17 -13.03 -8.18
C MET A 227 3.68 -12.21 -9.34
N GLU A 228 3.22 -10.97 -9.51
CA GLU A 228 3.77 -10.07 -10.51
C GLU A 228 5.28 -9.90 -10.30
N LEU A 229 5.75 -9.51 -9.11
CA LEU A 229 7.18 -9.25 -8.87
C LEU A 229 8.05 -10.53 -8.89
N VAL A 230 7.54 -11.64 -8.33
CA VAL A 230 8.26 -12.90 -8.20
C VAL A 230 8.23 -13.73 -9.48
N SER A 231 7.20 -13.61 -10.31
CA SER A 231 7.05 -14.36 -11.56
C SER A 231 7.51 -13.60 -12.82
N LEU A 232 7.95 -12.34 -12.72
CA LEU A 232 8.69 -11.65 -13.79
C LEU A 232 9.87 -12.52 -14.30
N SER A 233 10.40 -12.22 -15.49
CA SER A 233 11.51 -12.96 -16.13
C SER A 233 12.56 -13.46 -15.13
N ARG A 234 13.02 -14.71 -15.31
CA ARG A 234 13.94 -15.41 -14.39
C ARG A 234 15.25 -14.66 -14.13
N PHE A 235 15.60 -13.71 -14.99
CA PHE A 235 16.88 -13.00 -14.98
C PHE A 235 16.78 -11.56 -14.44
N ASP A 236 15.57 -11.05 -14.17
CA ASP A 236 15.40 -9.68 -13.72
C ASP A 236 15.50 -9.59 -12.20
N GLN A 237 16.44 -8.79 -11.73
CA GLN A 237 16.58 -8.43 -10.32
C GLN A 237 15.54 -7.38 -9.92
N LEU A 238 15.03 -7.48 -8.70
CA LEU A 238 14.16 -6.45 -8.14
C LEU A 238 14.94 -5.18 -7.85
N THR A 239 14.34 -4.04 -8.19
CA THR A 239 14.84 -2.73 -7.74
C THR A 239 14.73 -2.59 -6.21
N PRO A 240 15.43 -1.64 -5.57
CA PRO A 240 15.34 -1.43 -4.12
C PRO A 240 13.90 -1.19 -3.64
N THR A 241 13.13 -0.41 -4.39
CA THR A 241 11.72 -0.13 -4.07
C THR A 241 10.85 -1.40 -4.15
N GLN A 242 11.06 -2.23 -5.17
CA GLN A 242 10.34 -3.51 -5.30
C GLN A 242 10.73 -4.51 -4.21
N ALA A 243 12.02 -4.58 -3.85
CA ALA A 243 12.48 -5.43 -2.76
C ALA A 243 11.86 -5.03 -1.41
N MET A 244 11.76 -3.72 -1.14
CA MET A 244 11.04 -3.20 0.04
C MET A 244 9.56 -3.59 0.01
N LEU A 245 8.90 -3.47 -1.15
CA LEU A 245 7.49 -3.84 -1.29
C LEU A 245 7.26 -5.34 -1.05
N VAL A 246 8.15 -6.21 -1.54
CA VAL A 246 8.11 -7.65 -1.24
C VAL A 246 8.19 -7.89 0.26
N TYR A 247 9.15 -7.26 0.95
CA TYR A 247 9.24 -7.34 2.42
C TYR A 247 7.92 -6.92 3.10
N GLN A 248 7.36 -5.77 2.72
CA GLN A 248 6.11 -5.25 3.27
C GLN A 248 4.94 -6.23 3.06
N MET A 249 4.81 -6.80 1.85
CA MET A 249 3.76 -7.76 1.51
C MET A 249 3.86 -9.03 2.36
N PHE A 250 5.06 -9.63 2.49
CA PHE A 250 5.23 -10.82 3.31
C PHE A 250 5.07 -10.53 4.80
N TRP A 251 5.40 -9.32 5.25
CA TRP A 251 5.21 -8.93 6.64
C TRP A 251 3.72 -8.84 6.99
N LEU A 252 2.92 -8.20 6.13
CA LEU A 252 1.47 -8.15 6.29
C LEU A 252 0.85 -9.55 6.21
N LEU A 253 1.32 -10.36 5.26
CA LEU A 253 0.83 -11.72 5.10
C LEU A 253 1.12 -12.58 6.33
N GLN A 254 2.31 -12.46 6.92
CA GLN A 254 2.65 -13.10 8.18
C GLN A 254 1.68 -12.68 9.28
N ALA A 255 1.40 -11.39 9.43
CA ALA A 255 0.44 -10.89 10.43
C ALA A 255 -0.95 -11.49 10.22
N PHE A 256 -1.46 -11.52 9.00
CA PHE A 256 -2.77 -12.12 8.70
C PHE A 256 -2.82 -13.63 8.98
N LEU A 257 -1.75 -14.36 8.65
CA LEU A 257 -1.65 -15.81 8.93
C LEU A 257 -1.51 -16.12 10.43
N GLU A 258 -0.90 -15.23 11.20
CA GLU A 258 -0.72 -15.36 12.65
C GLU A 258 -2.06 -15.25 13.38
N TYR A 259 -2.87 -14.25 13.03
CA TYR A 259 -4.07 -13.87 13.79
C TYR A 259 -5.39 -14.35 13.15
N ASN A 260 -5.39 -14.83 11.90
CA ASN A 260 -6.62 -15.26 11.21
C ASN A 260 -6.49 -16.62 10.49
N LYS A 261 -7.06 -17.67 11.09
CA LYS A 261 -7.07 -19.03 10.53
C LYS A 261 -7.85 -19.17 9.21
N THR A 262 -8.87 -18.33 9.00
CA THR A 262 -9.65 -18.35 7.74
C THR A 262 -8.76 -18.00 6.56
N ILE A 263 -7.86 -17.02 6.72
CA ILE A 263 -6.89 -16.66 5.67
C ILE A 263 -5.91 -17.79 5.39
N VAL A 264 -5.47 -18.54 6.40
CA VAL A 264 -4.62 -19.73 6.17
C VAL A 264 -5.33 -20.73 5.24
N ASN A 265 -6.61 -21.02 5.51
CA ASN A 265 -7.40 -21.93 4.68
C ASN A 265 -7.66 -21.36 3.28
N HIS A 266 -7.99 -20.07 3.18
CA HIS A 266 -8.18 -19.39 1.91
C HIS A 266 -6.95 -19.50 1.01
N ILE A 267 -5.75 -19.22 1.55
CA ILE A 267 -4.50 -19.31 0.79
C ILE A 267 -4.18 -20.76 0.41
N ARG A 268 -4.40 -21.73 1.30
CA ARG A 268 -4.21 -23.15 0.98
C ARG A 268 -5.16 -23.64 -0.12
N ASN A 269 -6.39 -23.13 -0.16
CA ASN A 269 -7.35 -23.57 -1.17
C ASN A 269 -7.11 -22.94 -2.55
N ASN A 270 -6.57 -21.72 -2.59
CA ASN A 270 -6.50 -20.94 -3.84
C ASN A 270 -5.08 -20.72 -4.37
N TYR A 271 -4.05 -20.78 -3.51
CA TYR A 271 -2.67 -20.38 -3.84
C TYR A 271 -1.61 -21.43 -3.45
N TYR A 272 -2.00 -22.66 -3.10
CA TYR A 272 -1.06 -23.66 -2.58
C TYR A 272 0.08 -23.98 -3.56
N GLU A 273 -0.23 -24.15 -4.84
CA GLU A 273 0.79 -24.46 -5.85
C GLU A 273 1.73 -23.26 -6.09
N GLU A 274 1.24 -22.03 -5.94
CA GLU A 274 2.04 -20.82 -6.02
C GLU A 274 3.06 -20.75 -4.89
N PHE A 275 2.66 -21.09 -3.67
CA PHE A 275 3.56 -21.24 -2.53
C PHE A 275 4.55 -22.39 -2.72
N LYS A 276 4.11 -23.47 -3.36
CA LYS A 276 4.93 -24.65 -3.60
C LYS A 276 5.99 -24.45 -4.67
N TYR A 277 5.73 -23.68 -5.73
CA TYR A 277 6.65 -23.58 -6.87
C TYR A 277 7.24 -22.19 -7.12
N PHE A 278 6.52 -21.11 -6.80
CA PHE A 278 6.95 -19.75 -7.17
C PHE A 278 7.41 -18.93 -5.95
N ILE A 279 6.69 -19.00 -4.83
CA ILE A 279 6.92 -18.20 -3.63
C ILE A 279 7.86 -18.95 -2.65
N GLN A 280 8.88 -19.64 -3.15
CA GLN A 280 9.89 -20.24 -2.26
C GLN A 280 11.09 -19.32 -2.11
N ALA A 281 11.70 -19.27 -0.92
CA ALA A 281 12.87 -18.43 -0.68
C ALA A 281 14.00 -18.64 -1.71
N PRO A 282 14.34 -19.86 -2.19
CA PRO A 282 15.32 -20.03 -3.26
C PRO A 282 14.91 -19.47 -4.63
N ALA A 283 13.60 -19.39 -4.91
CA ALA A 283 13.10 -18.79 -6.15
C ALA A 283 13.17 -17.27 -6.07
N VAL A 284 12.76 -16.71 -4.93
CA VAL A 284 12.78 -15.26 -4.67
C VAL A 284 14.20 -14.72 -4.45
N SER A 285 15.10 -15.51 -3.85
CA SER A 285 16.49 -15.10 -3.58
C SER A 285 17.28 -14.82 -4.86
N ARG A 286 16.95 -15.50 -5.97
CA ARG A 286 17.54 -15.20 -7.28
C ARG A 286 17.18 -13.81 -7.80
N LYS A 287 16.07 -13.24 -7.31
CA LYS A 287 15.57 -11.92 -7.70
C LYS A 287 15.95 -10.82 -6.69
N LEU A 288 16.26 -11.18 -5.45
CA LEU A 288 16.68 -10.26 -4.40
C LEU A 288 18.21 -10.18 -4.34
N PRO A 289 18.82 -9.06 -4.77
CA PRO A 289 20.26 -8.91 -4.69
C PRO A 289 20.77 -8.98 -3.25
N VAL A 290 21.86 -9.72 -3.04
CA VAL A 290 22.45 -9.95 -1.71
C VAL A 290 22.99 -8.67 -1.06
N GLN A 291 23.30 -7.65 -1.86
CA GLN A 291 23.77 -6.35 -1.39
C GLN A 291 22.68 -5.50 -0.73
N TYR A 292 21.39 -5.83 -0.88
CA TYR A 292 20.33 -5.08 -0.21
C TYR A 292 20.28 -5.44 1.27
N PRO A 293 20.31 -4.45 2.19
CA PRO A 293 20.31 -4.72 3.64
C PRO A 293 19.11 -5.54 4.12
N ILE A 294 18.00 -5.48 3.41
CA ILE A 294 16.76 -6.18 3.75
C ILE A 294 16.73 -7.64 3.29
N THR A 295 17.64 -8.08 2.41
CA THR A 295 17.52 -9.38 1.72
C THR A 295 17.43 -10.56 2.69
N ALA A 296 18.32 -10.63 3.68
CA ALA A 296 18.32 -11.73 4.65
C ALA A 296 16.99 -11.79 5.45
N ASN A 297 16.52 -10.64 5.93
CA ASN A 297 15.27 -10.56 6.69
C ASN A 297 14.05 -10.90 5.84
N THR A 298 14.04 -10.46 4.58
CA THR A 298 12.96 -10.78 3.63
C THR A 298 12.91 -12.28 3.34
N LEU A 299 14.04 -12.94 3.11
CA LEU A 299 14.08 -14.38 2.86
C LEU A 299 13.62 -15.19 4.08
N ALA A 300 14.09 -14.84 5.28
CA ALA A 300 13.66 -15.50 6.51
C ALA A 300 12.15 -15.34 6.74
N LEU A 301 11.59 -14.16 6.43
CA LEU A 301 10.17 -13.89 6.53
C LEU A 301 9.35 -14.70 5.52
N ILE A 302 9.83 -14.82 4.27
CA ILE A 302 9.22 -15.68 3.24
C ILE A 302 9.17 -17.13 3.72
N ASP A 303 10.26 -17.64 4.29
CA ASP A 303 10.30 -19.02 4.80
C ASP A 303 9.31 -19.25 5.94
N GLN A 304 9.12 -18.28 6.84
CA GLN A 304 8.11 -18.34 7.92
C GLN A 304 6.69 -18.40 7.36
N VAL A 305 6.38 -17.54 6.39
CA VAL A 305 5.07 -17.51 5.73
C VAL A 305 4.82 -18.82 4.99
N VAL A 306 5.80 -19.30 4.22
CA VAL A 306 5.72 -20.57 3.47
C VAL A 306 5.50 -21.74 4.42
N ALA A 307 6.18 -21.77 5.57
CA ALA A 307 5.98 -22.82 6.58
C ALA A 307 4.56 -22.82 7.15
N LYS A 308 3.95 -21.65 7.39
CA LYS A 308 2.55 -21.55 7.84
C LYS A 308 1.57 -22.04 6.76
N VAL A 309 1.84 -21.73 5.49
CA VAL A 309 0.96 -22.12 4.36
C VAL A 309 1.10 -23.60 4.01
N LEU A 310 2.31 -24.10 3.77
CA LEU A 310 2.56 -25.48 3.31
C LEU A 310 2.63 -26.51 4.45
N GLY A 311 2.77 -26.06 5.70
CA GLY A 311 2.99 -26.92 6.87
C GLY A 311 4.47 -27.31 7.04
N SER A 312 4.90 -27.46 8.29
CA SER A 312 6.31 -27.70 8.68
C SER A 312 6.91 -29.02 8.17
N GLN A 313 6.11 -29.94 7.63
CA GLN A 313 6.59 -31.27 7.20
C GLN A 313 7.49 -31.25 5.94
N ASN A 314 7.48 -30.17 5.15
CA ASN A 314 8.34 -30.05 3.96
C ASN A 314 9.75 -29.50 4.23
N GLN A 315 10.07 -29.08 5.47
CA GLN A 315 11.42 -28.60 5.82
C GLN A 315 12.39 -29.74 6.20
N SER A 316 11.90 -30.90 6.63
CA SER A 316 12.77 -32.03 7.06
C SER A 316 13.57 -32.68 5.92
N ILE A 317 13.21 -32.46 4.65
CA ILE A 317 13.97 -32.97 3.50
C ILE A 317 15.13 -32.01 3.13
N ARG A 318 15.18 -30.80 3.69
CA ARG A 318 16.08 -29.72 3.24
C ARG A 318 17.31 -29.47 4.10
N GLY A 319 17.39 -30.07 5.30
CA GLY A 319 18.58 -29.99 6.17
C GLY A 319 19.80 -30.76 5.67
N LEU A 320 19.67 -31.57 4.61
CA LEU A 320 20.74 -32.46 4.11
C LEU A 320 21.46 -31.93 2.85
N LYS A 321 21.13 -30.73 2.34
CA LYS A 321 21.73 -30.19 1.10
C LYS A 321 22.58 -28.93 1.28
N TYR A 322 22.84 -28.52 2.52
CA TYR A 322 23.79 -27.47 2.84
C TYR A 322 24.76 -27.96 3.94
N GLN A 323 25.56 -28.95 3.57
CA GLN A 323 26.90 -29.18 4.14
C GLN A 323 27.89 -29.19 2.98
#